data_AF-A0A7S1AMT5-F1
#
_entry.id   AF-A0A7S1AMT5-F1
#
_cell.length_a   1.000
_cell.length_b   1.000
_cell.length_c   1.000
_cell.angle_alpha   90.00
_cell.angle_beta   90.00
_cell.angle_gamma   90.00
#
_symmetry.space_group_name_H-M   'P 1'
#
loop_
_entity.id
_entity.type
_entity.pdbx_description
1 polymer ?
#
loop_
_entity_poly.entity_id
_entity_poly.type
_entity_poly.pdbx_seq_one_letter_code
_entity_poly.pdbx_strand_id
1 'polypeptide(L)'
;KAFGQRFHVDLFENVAPPGCRACVCLKPNLGRGHIMKPKGHVQLGIRGATTTAQAVLTSILIAEDVDLLHKVPMLVAQMVAAGSLYAQWILNDRRMFIVRAVPSFGRCVVMLHAAMCGRIYPWDSSSSECFFEAWETELWFFRVLHVFAAVRFFLNGLSLVLHFSFPTRGVSETQGNEQLWYRARVRISGIPLNLCRGIGKIVILVGGPYERSTLEVTVDFLRCVIVALAAASLQRQWLTSGTGKPVSSTTLRDCEVHEVDSDKISPTPDAEASHVSQMPAVSKEVL
;
A
#
# COMPACT_ATOMS: atom_id res chain seq x y z
N LYS A 1 -5.26 -30.57 30.62
CA LYS A 1 -6.00 -29.29 30.53
C LYS A 1 -6.45 -29.09 29.08
N ALA A 2 -7.20 -30.05 28.53
CA ALA A 2 -8.66 -30.16 28.54
C ALA A 2 -9.32 -29.11 27.62
N PHE A 3 -9.48 -29.53 26.37
CA PHE A 3 -10.23 -28.91 25.28
C PHE A 3 -11.73 -29.05 25.57
N GLY A 4 -12.47 -27.95 25.52
CA GLY A 4 -13.92 -27.98 25.76
C GLY A 4 -14.56 -26.62 25.53
N GLN A 5 -14.84 -26.29 24.26
CA GLN A 5 -15.80 -25.23 23.94
C GLN A 5 -17.02 -25.85 23.29
N ARG A 6 -18.14 -25.70 23.99
CA ARG A 6 -19.50 -26.10 23.61
C ARG A 6 -19.93 -25.28 22.40
N PHE A 7 -20.36 -25.97 21.34
CA PHE A 7 -21.21 -25.36 20.31
C PHE A 7 -22.64 -25.31 20.86
N HIS A 8 -23.13 -24.11 21.18
CA HIS A 8 -24.56 -23.87 21.31
C HIS A 8 -25.13 -23.80 19.90
N VAL A 9 -25.94 -24.79 19.54
CA VAL A 9 -26.80 -24.76 18.35
C VAL A 9 -28.11 -24.12 18.81
N ASP A 10 -28.30 -22.84 18.50
CA ASP A 10 -29.60 -22.21 18.64
C ASP A 10 -30.51 -22.75 17.54
N LEU A 11 -31.34 -23.72 17.93
CA LEU A 11 -32.44 -24.23 17.13
C LEU A 11 -33.53 -23.14 17.10
N PHE A 12 -33.52 -22.29 16.09
CA PHE A 12 -34.65 -21.39 15.83
C PHE A 12 -35.86 -22.22 15.35
N GLU A 13 -36.81 -22.45 16.26
CA GLU A 13 -38.20 -22.79 15.93
C GLU A 13 -38.82 -21.62 15.16
N ASN A 14 -38.76 -21.68 13.83
CA ASN A 14 -39.60 -20.85 12.97
C ASN A 14 -41.01 -21.46 12.91
N VAL A 15 -41.86 -21.10 13.87
CA VAL A 15 -43.30 -21.30 13.76
C VAL A 15 -43.83 -20.31 12.73
N ALA A 16 -44.09 -20.80 11.51
CA ALA A 16 -44.73 -20.02 10.47
C ALA A 16 -46.21 -19.78 10.82
N PRO A 17 -46.75 -18.57 10.63
CA PRO A 17 -48.17 -18.31 10.84
C PRO A 17 -49.04 -19.06 9.81
N PRO A 18 -50.23 -19.55 10.21
CA PRO A 18 -51.15 -20.25 9.31
C PRO A 18 -51.74 -19.23 8.33
N GLY A 19 -51.36 -19.32 7.04
CA GLY A 19 -51.96 -18.50 5.98
C GLY A 19 -51.07 -18.15 4.81
N CYS A 20 -49.75 -18.31 4.91
CA CYS A 20 -48.87 -18.10 3.76
C CYS A 20 -48.74 -19.38 2.93
N ARG A 21 -49.34 -19.37 1.72
CA ARG A 21 -49.02 -20.35 0.68
C ARG A 21 -47.51 -20.34 0.47
N ALA A 22 -46.86 -21.47 0.80
CA ALA A 22 -45.46 -21.69 0.56
C ALA A 22 -45.21 -21.69 -0.96
N CYS A 23 -44.85 -20.53 -1.52
CA CYS A 23 -44.09 -20.50 -2.75
C CYS A 23 -42.71 -21.09 -2.44
N VAL A 24 -42.59 -22.41 -2.60
CA VAL A 24 -41.31 -23.09 -2.67
C VAL A 24 -40.63 -22.61 -3.96
N CYS A 25 -39.95 -21.46 -3.88
CA CYS A 25 -38.97 -21.07 -4.88
C CYS A 25 -37.79 -22.04 -4.74
N LEU A 26 -37.89 -23.20 -5.38
CA LEU A 26 -36.75 -24.00 -5.79
C LEU A 26 -35.91 -23.11 -6.72
N LYS A 27 -35.01 -22.31 -6.14
CA LYS A 27 -33.94 -21.68 -6.91
C LYS A 27 -33.10 -22.82 -7.48
N PRO A 28 -32.94 -22.91 -8.81
CA PRO A 28 -32.07 -23.90 -9.39
C PRO A 28 -30.65 -23.64 -8.87
N ASN A 29 -30.13 -24.59 -8.09
CA ASN A 29 -28.73 -24.70 -7.69
C ASN A 29 -27.88 -25.05 -8.93
N LEU A 30 -27.91 -24.20 -9.96
CA LEU A 30 -26.85 -24.19 -10.95
C LEU A 30 -25.62 -23.67 -10.23
N GLY A 31 -24.56 -24.49 -10.20
CA GLY A 31 -23.26 -24.19 -9.62
C GLY A 31 -22.60 -22.95 -10.23
N ARG A 32 -23.12 -21.77 -9.89
CA ARG A 32 -22.41 -20.51 -9.99
C ARG A 32 -21.34 -20.60 -8.92
N GLY A 33 -20.10 -20.84 -9.35
CA GLY A 33 -18.94 -20.70 -8.48
C GLY A 33 -19.13 -19.42 -7.68
N HIS A 34 -19.30 -19.55 -6.36
CA HIS A 34 -19.52 -18.42 -5.47
C HIS A 34 -18.30 -17.52 -5.59
N ILE A 35 -18.40 -16.46 -6.40
CA ILE A 35 -17.38 -15.41 -6.46
C ILE A 35 -17.37 -14.81 -5.06
N MET A 36 -16.40 -15.21 -4.25
CA MET A 36 -16.24 -14.71 -2.89
C MET A 36 -16.05 -13.21 -2.98
N LYS A 37 -17.04 -12.44 -2.49
CA LYS A 37 -16.91 -10.99 -2.38
C LYS A 37 -15.81 -10.69 -1.35
N PRO A 38 -14.78 -9.92 -1.71
CA PRO A 38 -13.70 -9.61 -0.79
C PRO A 38 -14.23 -8.78 0.39
N LYS A 39 -13.84 -9.15 1.61
CA LYS A 39 -14.24 -8.45 2.83
C LYS A 39 -13.36 -7.23 3.13
N GLY A 40 -12.13 -7.22 2.62
CA GLY A 40 -11.15 -6.18 2.85
C GLY A 40 -11.29 -4.98 1.91
N HIS A 41 -10.66 -3.88 2.28
CA HIS A 41 -10.63 -2.65 1.48
C HIS A 41 -9.98 -2.88 0.10
N VAL A 42 -10.58 -2.35 -0.97
CA VAL A 42 -10.10 -2.47 -2.38
C VAL A 42 -8.61 -2.07 -2.55
N GLN A 43 -8.12 -1.13 -1.74
CA GLN A 43 -6.71 -0.70 -1.77
C GLN A 43 -5.73 -1.83 -1.39
N LEU A 44 -6.18 -2.87 -0.68
CA LEU A 44 -5.38 -4.08 -0.44
C LEU A 44 -5.15 -4.85 -1.73
N GLY A 45 -6.17 -5.00 -2.58
CA GLY A 45 -6.07 -5.67 -3.89
C GLY A 45 -5.12 -4.94 -4.83
N ILE A 46 -5.21 -3.61 -4.91
CA ILE A 46 -4.30 -2.77 -5.71
C ILE A 46 -2.84 -2.96 -5.24
N ARG A 47 -2.61 -2.95 -3.93
CA ARG A 47 -1.27 -3.21 -3.39
C ARG A 47 -0.79 -4.64 -3.63
N GLY A 48 -1.70 -5.63 -3.59
CA GLY A 48 -1.42 -7.00 -4.00
C GLY A 48 -0.89 -7.03 -5.43
N ALA A 49 -1.62 -6.43 -6.37
CA ALA A 49 -1.24 -6.36 -7.78
C ALA A 49 0.11 -5.66 -8.01
N THR A 50 0.34 -4.50 -7.38
CA THR A 50 1.65 -3.82 -7.47
C THR A 50 2.79 -4.66 -6.88
N THR A 51 2.54 -5.44 -5.83
CA THR A 51 3.56 -6.32 -5.24
C THR A 51 3.83 -7.54 -6.13
N THR A 52 2.80 -8.08 -6.79
CA THR A 52 2.95 -9.11 -7.82
C THR A 52 3.75 -8.59 -9.01
N ALA A 53 3.50 -7.36 -9.47
CA ALA A 53 4.30 -6.75 -10.53
C ALA A 53 5.78 -6.61 -10.14
N GLN A 54 6.08 -6.24 -8.88
CA GLN A 54 7.45 -6.25 -8.35
C GLN A 54 8.09 -7.64 -8.37
N ALA A 55 7.32 -8.67 -8.03
CA ALA A 55 7.77 -10.06 -8.09
C ALA A 55 8.10 -10.46 -9.53
N VAL A 56 7.22 -10.17 -10.48
CA VAL A 56 7.44 -10.45 -11.91
C VAL A 56 8.72 -9.76 -12.42
N LEU A 57 8.92 -8.46 -12.13
CA LEU A 57 10.16 -7.77 -12.51
C LEU A 57 11.40 -8.40 -11.88
N THR A 58 11.29 -8.92 -10.66
CA THR A 58 12.41 -9.59 -9.99
C THR A 58 12.66 -10.97 -10.59
N SER A 59 11.62 -11.71 -10.98
CA SER A 59 11.75 -12.97 -11.73
C SER A 59 12.42 -12.76 -13.09
N ILE A 60 12.10 -11.68 -13.81
CA ILE A 60 12.77 -11.33 -15.07
C ILE A 60 14.28 -11.12 -14.84
N LEU A 61 14.67 -10.41 -13.79
CA LEU A 61 16.09 -10.24 -13.46
C LEU A 61 16.79 -11.56 -13.09
N ILE A 62 16.07 -12.48 -12.44
CA ILE A 62 16.60 -13.82 -12.10
C ILE A 62 16.80 -14.65 -13.37
N ALA A 63 15.89 -14.57 -14.34
CA ALA A 63 15.99 -15.31 -15.60
C ALA A 63 17.21 -14.88 -16.44
N GLU A 64 17.72 -13.67 -16.21
CA GLU A 64 18.92 -13.10 -16.85
C GLU A 64 20.17 -13.24 -15.97
N ASP A 65 20.13 -14.13 -14.96
CA ASP A 65 21.19 -14.39 -13.99
C ASP A 65 21.75 -13.14 -13.26
N VAL A 66 20.93 -12.09 -13.16
CA VAL A 66 21.33 -10.84 -12.50
C VAL A 66 21.20 -11.01 -10.99
N ASP A 67 22.35 -11.15 -10.31
CA ASP A 67 22.44 -11.04 -8.85
C ASP A 67 21.54 -12.05 -8.10
N LEU A 68 21.59 -13.31 -8.53
CA LEU A 68 20.76 -14.41 -8.04
C LEU A 68 20.70 -14.48 -6.51
N LEU A 69 21.85 -14.30 -5.85
CA LEU A 69 22.00 -14.34 -4.40
C LEU A 69 21.01 -13.41 -3.67
N HIS A 70 20.84 -12.19 -4.15
CA HIS A 70 19.94 -11.21 -3.52
C HIS A 70 18.54 -11.27 -4.13
N LYS A 71 18.41 -11.54 -5.44
CA LYS A 71 17.10 -11.49 -6.10
C LYS A 71 16.20 -12.66 -5.72
N VAL A 72 16.73 -13.87 -5.54
CA VAL A 72 15.94 -15.04 -5.12
C VAL A 72 15.24 -14.82 -3.76
N PRO A 73 15.94 -14.45 -2.66
CA PRO A 73 15.27 -14.19 -1.40
C PRO A 73 14.34 -12.96 -1.48
N MET A 74 14.67 -11.96 -2.29
CA MET A 74 13.76 -10.84 -2.56
C MET A 74 12.46 -11.29 -3.24
N LEU A 75 12.52 -12.18 -4.23
CA LEU A 75 11.37 -12.73 -4.92
C LEU A 75 10.47 -13.49 -3.95
N VAL A 76 11.03 -14.41 -3.15
CA VAL A 76 10.28 -15.15 -2.13
C VAL A 76 9.58 -14.19 -1.18
N ALA A 77 10.30 -13.18 -0.68
CA ALA A 77 9.76 -12.16 0.21
C ALA A 77 8.64 -11.32 -0.46
N GLN A 78 8.71 -11.06 -1.76
CA GLN A 78 7.68 -10.35 -2.53
C GLN A 78 6.45 -11.24 -2.74
N MET A 79 6.62 -12.52 -3.06
CA MET A 79 5.53 -13.49 -3.23
C MET A 79 4.76 -13.68 -1.92
N VAL A 80 5.44 -13.84 -0.79
CA VAL A 80 4.79 -13.90 0.54
C VAL A 80 4.03 -12.61 0.83
N ALA A 81 4.60 -11.45 0.50
CA ALA A 81 3.95 -10.16 0.70
C ALA A 81 2.71 -9.96 -0.20
N ALA A 82 2.75 -10.42 -1.45
CA ALA A 82 1.62 -10.39 -2.37
C ALA A 82 0.51 -11.35 -1.92
N GLY A 83 0.85 -12.60 -1.61
CA GLY A 83 -0.09 -13.62 -1.14
C GLY A 83 -0.81 -13.19 0.13
N SER A 84 -0.08 -12.65 1.11
CA SER A 84 -0.68 -12.12 2.34
C SER A 84 -1.54 -10.86 2.14
N LEU A 85 -1.25 -10.03 1.13
CA LEU A 85 -2.13 -8.91 0.73
C LEU A 85 -3.46 -9.41 0.16
N TYR A 86 -3.43 -10.40 -0.73
CA TYR A 86 -4.65 -11.02 -1.27
C TYR A 86 -5.42 -11.77 -0.19
N ALA A 87 -4.74 -12.54 0.66
CA ALA A 87 -5.37 -13.21 1.79
C ALA A 87 -6.02 -12.20 2.74
N GLN A 88 -5.36 -11.08 3.05
CA GLN A 88 -5.95 -10.02 3.86
C GLN A 88 -7.15 -9.36 3.16
N TRP A 89 -7.10 -9.20 1.84
CA TRP A 89 -8.21 -8.64 1.08
C TRP A 89 -9.44 -9.54 1.09
N ILE A 90 -9.27 -10.86 1.09
CA ILE A 90 -10.37 -11.83 1.12
C ILE A 90 -10.88 -12.04 2.56
N LEU A 91 -9.96 -12.28 3.50
CA LEU A 91 -10.27 -12.75 4.86
C LEU A 91 -10.41 -11.63 5.90
N ASN A 92 -9.86 -10.44 5.62
CA ASN A 92 -9.76 -9.32 6.57
C ASN A 92 -9.05 -9.68 7.90
N ASP A 93 -8.11 -10.64 7.88
CA ASP A 93 -7.36 -11.04 9.08
C ASP A 93 -6.18 -10.09 9.36
N ARG A 94 -6.11 -9.59 10.60
CA ARG A 94 -5.01 -8.75 11.10
C ARG A 94 -3.67 -9.48 11.16
N ARG A 95 -3.64 -10.80 11.32
CA ARG A 95 -2.39 -11.59 11.41
C ARG A 95 -1.53 -11.45 10.13
N MET A 96 -2.14 -11.10 9.01
CA MET A 96 -1.46 -10.81 7.74
C MET A 96 -0.52 -9.60 7.81
N PHE A 97 -0.63 -8.73 8.83
CA PHE A 97 0.39 -7.70 9.08
C PHE A 97 1.72 -8.32 9.53
N ILE A 98 1.69 -9.27 10.46
CA ILE A 98 2.90 -9.95 10.96
C ILE A 98 3.54 -10.81 9.86
N VAL A 99 2.72 -11.56 9.11
CA VAL A 99 3.18 -12.37 7.96
C VAL A 99 3.93 -11.51 6.94
N ARG A 100 3.59 -10.22 6.78
CA ARG A 100 4.32 -9.28 5.92
C ARG A 100 5.50 -8.59 6.58
N ALA A 101 5.48 -8.45 7.90
CA ALA A 101 6.59 -7.84 8.63
C ALA A 101 7.86 -8.70 8.52
N VAL A 102 7.73 -10.02 8.69
CA VAL A 102 8.84 -10.99 8.59
C VAL A 102 9.65 -10.85 7.28
N PRO A 103 9.04 -10.94 6.08
CA PRO A 103 9.78 -10.76 4.82
C PRO A 103 10.30 -9.33 4.62
N SER A 104 9.76 -8.32 5.31
CA SER A 104 10.32 -6.97 5.29
C SER A 104 11.64 -6.91 6.05
N PHE A 105 11.72 -7.53 7.23
CA PHE A 105 12.97 -7.65 7.97
C PHE A 105 13.99 -8.55 7.25
N GLY A 106 13.53 -9.65 6.64
CA GLY A 106 14.40 -10.47 5.78
C GLY A 106 15.03 -9.67 4.64
N ARG A 107 14.23 -8.84 3.94
CA ARG A 107 14.77 -7.92 2.92
C ARG A 107 15.75 -6.89 3.46
N CYS A 108 15.57 -6.43 4.70
CA CYS A 108 16.54 -5.55 5.35
C CYS A 108 17.91 -6.25 5.46
N VAL A 109 17.95 -7.48 5.96
CA VAL A 109 19.18 -8.28 6.07
C VAL A 109 19.84 -8.50 4.71
N VAL A 110 19.06 -8.84 3.69
CA VAL A 110 19.56 -9.02 2.31
C VAL A 110 20.17 -7.72 1.76
N MET A 111 19.56 -6.56 2.02
CA MET A 111 20.12 -5.27 1.58
C MET A 111 21.36 -4.85 2.37
N LEU A 112 21.44 -5.16 3.66
CA LEU A 112 22.65 -4.94 4.45
C LEU A 112 23.80 -5.80 3.94
N HIS A 113 23.54 -7.07 3.63
CA HIS A 113 24.52 -7.94 3.01
C HIS A 113 25.00 -7.37 1.66
N ALA A 114 24.08 -6.94 0.79
CA ALA A 114 24.43 -6.30 -0.49
C ALA A 114 25.26 -5.02 -0.32
N ALA A 115 25.00 -4.25 0.74
CA ALA A 115 25.78 -3.04 1.06
C ALA A 115 27.21 -3.37 1.51
N MET A 116 27.39 -4.43 2.30
CA MET A 116 28.68 -4.81 2.88
C MET A 116 29.54 -5.62 1.92
N CYS A 117 28.95 -6.62 1.25
CA CYS A 117 29.68 -7.66 0.53
C CYS A 117 29.40 -7.65 -0.99
N GLY A 118 28.58 -6.72 -1.49
CA GLY A 118 28.26 -6.64 -2.92
C GLY A 118 27.46 -7.85 -3.42
N ARG A 119 27.87 -8.48 -4.53
CA ARG A 119 27.19 -9.64 -5.15
C ARG A 119 27.83 -11.00 -4.79
N ILE A 120 28.69 -11.04 -3.78
CA ILE A 120 29.49 -12.23 -3.41
C ILE A 120 28.70 -13.13 -2.46
N TYR A 121 28.86 -14.45 -2.58
CA TYR A 121 28.22 -15.41 -1.69
C TYR A 121 28.81 -15.37 -0.28
N PRO A 122 27.99 -15.41 0.79
CA PRO A 122 28.48 -15.29 2.16
C PRO A 122 29.32 -16.49 2.61
N TRP A 123 29.24 -17.63 1.91
CA TRP A 123 30.02 -18.84 2.19
C TRP A 123 31.18 -19.06 1.21
N ASP A 124 31.42 -18.13 0.28
CA ASP A 124 32.55 -18.24 -0.63
C ASP A 124 33.85 -17.86 0.10
N SER A 125 34.47 -18.86 0.71
CA SER A 125 35.71 -18.74 1.47
C SER A 125 36.91 -18.32 0.63
N SER A 126 36.81 -18.35 -0.72
CA SER A 126 37.89 -17.90 -1.61
C SER A 126 37.99 -16.38 -1.71
N SER A 127 36.93 -15.67 -1.30
CA SER A 127 36.85 -14.22 -1.27
C SER A 127 36.75 -13.71 0.17
N SER A 128 37.70 -14.16 1.02
CA SER A 128 37.76 -13.97 2.48
C SER A 128 37.71 -12.51 2.99
N GLU A 129 37.55 -11.54 2.10
CA GLU A 129 37.30 -10.15 2.46
C GLU A 129 35.98 -9.73 1.80
N CYS A 130 34.92 -9.53 2.59
CA CYS A 130 33.80 -8.71 2.11
C CYS A 130 34.42 -7.37 1.68
N PHE A 131 34.53 -7.17 0.36
CA PHE A 131 35.32 -6.11 -0.26
C PHE A 131 35.18 -4.79 0.51
N PHE A 132 36.17 -4.48 1.37
CA PHE A 132 36.37 -3.14 1.90
C PHE A 132 36.73 -2.20 0.76
N GLU A 133 37.49 -2.69 -0.21
CA GLU A 133 37.92 -1.98 -1.42
C GLU A 133 36.74 -1.49 -2.29
N ALA A 134 35.57 -2.14 -2.24
CA ALA A 134 34.40 -1.64 -2.97
C ALA A 134 33.61 -0.52 -2.25
N TRP A 135 34.00 -0.13 -1.03
CA TRP A 135 33.68 1.18 -0.46
C TRP A 135 34.64 2.28 -0.92
N GLU A 136 35.80 1.91 -1.47
CA GLU A 136 36.84 2.84 -1.93
C GLU A 136 36.78 3.12 -3.45
N THR A 137 36.08 2.28 -4.21
CA THR A 137 35.87 2.43 -5.66
C THR A 137 34.58 3.18 -6.02
N GLU A 138 34.35 3.41 -7.31
CA GLU A 138 33.16 4.04 -7.91
C GLU A 138 31.81 3.40 -7.50
N LEU A 139 31.84 2.23 -6.84
CA LEU A 139 30.68 1.49 -6.38
C LEU A 139 30.11 1.96 -5.03
N TRP A 140 30.83 2.83 -4.30
CA TRP A 140 30.42 3.33 -2.98
C TRP A 140 29.00 3.94 -3.00
N PHE A 141 28.67 4.66 -4.07
CA PHE A 141 27.36 5.29 -4.26
C PHE A 141 26.23 4.27 -4.20
N PHE A 142 26.40 3.12 -4.85
CA PHE A 142 25.39 2.05 -4.83
C PHE A 142 25.29 1.41 -3.44
N ARG A 143 26.39 1.27 -2.69
CA ARG A 143 26.38 0.73 -1.33
C ARG A 143 25.58 1.61 -0.38
N VAL A 144 25.78 2.93 -0.44
CA VAL A 144 24.98 3.90 0.31
C VAL A 144 23.49 3.76 -0.01
N LEU A 145 23.12 3.59 -1.27
CA LEU A 145 21.73 3.36 -1.67
C LEU A 145 21.15 2.04 -1.11
N HIS A 146 21.97 0.99 -0.94
CA HIS A 146 21.55 -0.25 -0.29
C HIS A 146 21.31 -0.06 1.21
N VAL A 147 22.13 0.74 1.91
CA VAL A 147 21.91 1.08 3.31
C VAL A 147 20.57 1.81 3.49
N PHE A 148 20.29 2.82 2.67
CA PHE A 148 18.99 3.50 2.71
C PHE A 148 17.82 2.55 2.37
N ALA A 149 18.01 1.63 1.43
CA ALA A 149 17.01 0.61 1.13
C ALA A 149 16.76 -0.33 2.33
N ALA A 150 17.82 -0.70 3.07
CA ALA A 150 17.72 -1.51 4.28
C ALA A 150 16.93 -0.79 5.38
N VAL A 151 17.28 0.48 5.67
CA VAL A 151 16.53 1.32 6.63
C VAL A 151 15.07 1.40 6.25
N ARG A 152 14.76 1.60 4.96
CA ARG A 152 13.38 1.63 4.46
C ARG A 152 12.64 0.31 4.72
N PHE A 153 13.27 -0.83 4.48
CA PHE A 153 12.66 -2.15 4.74
C PHE A 153 12.48 -2.42 6.23
N PHE A 154 13.40 -1.97 7.08
CA PHE A 154 13.26 -2.01 8.53
C PHE A 154 12.07 -1.19 9.00
N LEU A 155 11.97 0.08 8.60
CA LEU A 155 10.86 0.97 8.97
C LEU A 155 9.50 0.45 8.46
N ASN A 156 9.46 -0.12 7.26
CA ASN A 156 8.24 -0.75 6.74
C ASN A 156 7.83 -1.99 7.57
N GLY A 157 8.80 -2.80 8.01
CA GLY A 157 8.56 -3.94 8.90
C GLY A 157 8.07 -3.49 10.28
N LEU A 158 8.73 -2.50 10.87
CA LEU A 158 8.37 -1.93 12.16
C LEU A 158 6.95 -1.34 12.14
N SER A 159 6.60 -0.57 11.10
CA SER A 159 5.25 0.00 10.99
C SER A 159 4.17 -1.07 10.80
N LEU A 160 4.48 -2.23 10.18
CA LEU A 160 3.55 -3.36 10.12
C LEU A 160 3.30 -3.98 11.50
N VAL A 161 4.35 -4.14 12.32
CA VAL A 161 4.24 -4.62 13.70
C VAL A 161 3.44 -3.62 14.54
N LEU A 162 3.73 -2.32 14.43
CA LEU A 162 3.00 -1.27 15.15
C LEU A 162 1.52 -1.21 14.74
N HIS A 163 1.19 -1.41 13.46
CA HIS A 163 -0.20 -1.49 13.01
C HIS A 163 -0.93 -2.70 13.62
N PHE A 164 -0.23 -3.83 13.79
CA PHE A 164 -0.80 -5.00 14.45
C PHE A 164 -1.03 -4.77 15.95
N SER A 165 -0.06 -4.17 16.64
CA SER A 165 -0.13 -3.90 18.08
C SER A 165 -1.10 -2.78 18.43
N PHE A 166 -1.23 -1.76 17.57
CA PHE A 166 -2.04 -0.56 17.81
C PHE A 166 -3.02 -0.29 16.66
N PRO A 167 -4.06 -1.13 16.49
CA PRO A 167 -4.96 -1.07 15.33
C PRO A 167 -5.87 0.17 15.30
N THR A 168 -6.11 0.82 16.44
CA THR A 168 -6.98 2.00 16.56
C THR A 168 -6.22 3.31 16.66
N ARG A 169 -4.88 3.27 16.66
CA ARG A 169 -4.06 4.47 16.87
C ARG A 169 -4.19 5.43 15.69
N GLY A 170 -4.46 6.70 16.01
CA GLY A 170 -4.57 7.79 15.04
C GLY A 170 -5.76 7.66 14.08
N VAL A 171 -6.74 6.80 14.38
CA VAL A 171 -8.00 6.75 13.61
C VAL A 171 -8.89 7.90 14.08
N SER A 172 -9.34 8.73 13.15
CA SER A 172 -10.29 9.83 13.36
C SER A 172 -11.52 9.66 12.47
N GLU A 173 -12.47 10.59 12.57
CA GLU A 173 -13.66 10.58 11.71
C GLU A 173 -13.30 10.69 10.22
N THR A 174 -12.28 11.49 9.90
CA THR A 174 -11.88 11.79 8.52
C THR A 174 -10.70 10.98 8.04
N GLN A 175 -9.93 10.36 8.95
CA GLN A 175 -8.68 9.67 8.62
C GLN A 175 -8.61 8.29 9.26
N GLY A 176 -8.10 7.33 8.51
CA GLY A 176 -7.80 5.99 8.98
C GLY A 176 -6.54 5.93 9.84
N ASN A 177 -6.13 4.71 10.19
CA ASN A 177 -5.00 4.46 11.07
C ASN A 177 -3.70 5.15 10.60
N GLU A 178 -3.02 5.87 11.49
CA GLU A 178 -1.81 6.66 11.21
C GLU A 178 -0.67 5.84 10.56
N GLN A 179 -0.60 4.53 10.84
CA GLN A 179 0.42 3.65 10.29
C GLN A 179 0.26 3.45 8.78
N LEU A 180 -0.92 3.73 8.20
CA LEU A 180 -1.07 3.81 6.74
C LEU A 180 -0.30 5.00 6.17
N TRP A 181 -0.34 6.15 6.84
CA TRP A 181 0.38 7.35 6.44
C TRP A 181 1.89 7.18 6.56
N TYR A 182 2.39 6.68 7.70
CA TYR A 182 3.82 6.39 7.87
C TYR A 182 4.35 5.42 6.80
N ARG A 183 3.60 4.34 6.51
CA ARG A 183 3.99 3.41 5.43
C ARG A 183 3.96 4.05 4.06
N ALA A 184 3.03 4.96 3.77
CA ALA A 184 3.00 5.68 2.51
C ALA A 184 4.30 6.50 2.32
N ARG A 185 4.74 7.22 3.36
CA ARG A 185 6.01 7.98 3.36
C ARG A 185 7.24 7.08 3.21
N VAL A 186 7.30 5.99 3.96
CA VAL A 186 8.39 4.99 3.83
C VAL A 186 8.41 4.33 2.45
N ARG A 187 7.26 4.16 1.79
CA ARG A 187 7.24 3.66 0.41
C ARG A 187 7.70 4.72 -0.59
N ILE A 188 7.27 5.98 -0.43
CA ILE A 188 7.61 7.06 -1.35
C ILE A 188 9.13 7.30 -1.41
N SER A 189 9.86 7.10 -0.32
CA SER A 189 11.33 7.17 -0.32
C SER A 189 12.00 6.11 -1.21
N GLY A 190 11.27 5.06 -1.61
CA GLY A 190 11.74 4.10 -2.61
C GLY A 190 11.84 4.68 -4.02
N ILE A 191 11.12 5.75 -4.35
CA ILE A 191 11.17 6.40 -5.67
C ILE A 191 12.56 7.01 -5.92
N PRO A 192 13.07 7.95 -5.09
CA PRO A 192 14.39 8.52 -5.30
C PRO A 192 15.48 7.45 -5.26
N LEU A 193 15.35 6.42 -4.41
CA LEU A 193 16.32 5.32 -4.38
C LEU A 193 16.42 4.56 -5.70
N ASN A 194 15.29 4.15 -6.28
CA ASN A 194 15.30 3.44 -7.56
C ASN A 194 15.73 4.36 -8.72
N LEU A 195 15.32 5.63 -8.69
CA LEU A 195 15.72 6.63 -9.68
C LEU A 195 17.23 6.87 -9.67
N CYS A 196 17.81 7.11 -8.49
CA CYS A 196 19.25 7.27 -8.30
C CYS A 196 20.03 6.02 -8.73
N ARG A 197 19.52 4.81 -8.46
CA ARG A 197 20.13 3.56 -8.95
C ARG A 197 20.13 3.48 -10.47
N GLY A 198 19.00 3.78 -11.12
CA GLY A 198 18.88 3.78 -12.57
C GLY A 198 19.81 4.78 -13.24
N ILE A 199 19.77 6.04 -12.80
CA ILE A 199 20.65 7.12 -13.30
C ILE A 199 22.12 6.80 -13.03
N GLY A 200 22.46 6.38 -11.81
CA GLY A 200 23.84 6.06 -11.44
C GLY A 200 24.42 4.95 -12.31
N LYS A 201 23.64 3.93 -12.70
CA LYS A 201 24.09 2.88 -13.62
C LYS A 201 24.42 3.42 -15.01
N ILE A 202 23.62 4.35 -15.53
CA ILE A 202 23.86 4.96 -16.84
C ILE A 202 25.08 5.90 -16.80
N VAL A 203 25.22 6.68 -15.73
CA VAL A 203 26.23 7.74 -15.67
C VAL A 203 27.60 7.23 -15.23
N ILE A 204 27.64 6.27 -14.28
CA ILE A 204 28.89 5.84 -13.63
C ILE A 204 29.41 4.53 -14.24
N LEU A 205 28.53 3.59 -14.60
CA LEU A 205 28.96 2.24 -14.95
C LEU A 205 29.11 1.98 -16.46
N VAL A 206 28.61 2.88 -17.31
CA VAL A 206 28.65 2.70 -18.77
C VAL A 206 30.10 2.80 -19.27
N GLY A 207 30.53 1.83 -20.08
CA GLY A 207 31.89 1.77 -20.61
C GLY A 207 32.96 1.31 -19.60
N GLY A 208 32.54 0.99 -18.37
CA GLY A 208 33.42 0.46 -17.32
C GLY A 208 33.33 -1.06 -17.17
N PRO A 209 34.22 -1.68 -16.35
CA PRO A 209 34.21 -3.12 -16.09
C PRO A 209 32.96 -3.60 -15.32
N TYR A 210 32.20 -2.66 -14.75
CA TYR A 210 31.00 -2.92 -13.97
C TYR A 210 29.70 -2.59 -14.71
N GLU A 211 29.76 -2.44 -16.03
CA GLU A 211 28.59 -2.13 -16.86
C GLU A 211 27.44 -3.11 -16.59
N ARG A 212 26.22 -2.57 -16.55
CA ARG A 212 24.99 -3.32 -16.24
C ARG A 212 24.10 -3.36 -17.46
N SER A 213 23.34 -4.45 -17.60
CA SER A 213 22.41 -4.60 -18.71
C SER A 213 21.34 -3.50 -18.71
N THR A 214 20.96 -3.04 -19.90
CA THR A 214 19.89 -2.06 -20.12
C THR A 214 18.58 -2.51 -19.48
N LEU A 215 18.35 -3.82 -19.40
CA LEU A 215 17.22 -4.41 -18.71
C LEU A 215 17.24 -4.10 -17.20
N GLU A 216 18.40 -4.23 -16.53
CA GLU A 216 18.53 -3.93 -15.09
C GLU A 216 18.22 -2.46 -14.80
N VAL A 217 18.62 -1.56 -15.69
CA VAL A 217 18.33 -0.12 -15.63
C VAL A 217 16.85 0.14 -15.83
N THR A 218 16.25 -0.45 -16.87
CA THR A 218 14.82 -0.31 -17.18
C THR A 218 13.93 -0.78 -16.02
N VAL A 219 14.29 -1.91 -15.39
CA VAL A 219 13.56 -2.43 -14.22
C VAL A 219 13.58 -1.44 -13.05
N ASP A 220 14.68 -0.74 -12.80
CA ASP A 220 14.73 0.25 -11.72
C ASP A 220 13.77 1.43 -11.98
N PHE A 221 13.65 1.90 -13.22
CA PHE A 221 12.64 2.92 -13.58
C PHE A 221 11.20 2.39 -13.44
N LEU A 222 10.92 1.16 -13.89
CA LEU A 222 9.60 0.55 -13.71
C LEU A 222 9.24 0.40 -12.23
N ARG A 223 10.23 0.10 -11.37
CA ARG A 223 10.01 0.06 -9.91
C ARG A 223 9.57 1.40 -9.34
N CYS A 224 10.04 2.54 -9.88
CA CYS A 224 9.57 3.86 -9.44
C CYS A 224 8.06 4.01 -9.60
N VAL A 225 7.53 3.66 -10.78
CA VAL A 225 6.09 3.74 -11.08
C VAL A 225 5.29 2.84 -10.14
N ILE A 226 5.73 1.58 -9.99
CA ILE A 226 5.03 0.62 -9.14
C ILE A 226 5.05 1.04 -7.67
N VAL A 227 6.18 1.58 -7.18
CA VAL A 227 6.30 2.10 -5.81
C VAL A 227 5.39 3.31 -5.60
N ALA A 228 5.30 4.21 -6.58
CA ALA A 228 4.40 5.37 -6.54
C ALA A 228 2.93 4.94 -6.43
N LEU A 229 2.49 4.00 -7.26
CA LEU A 229 1.13 3.44 -7.20
C LEU A 229 0.85 2.78 -5.84
N ALA A 230 1.83 2.04 -5.33
CA ALA A 230 1.71 1.35 -4.05
C ALA A 230 1.66 2.33 -2.85
N ALA A 231 2.32 3.48 -2.94
CA ALA A 231 2.27 4.56 -1.95
C ALA A 231 0.96 5.35 -2.04
N ALA A 232 0.53 5.72 -3.25
CA ALA A 232 -0.76 6.38 -3.49
C ALA A 232 -1.93 5.55 -2.98
N SER A 233 -1.87 4.22 -3.14
CA SER A 233 -2.89 3.31 -2.61
C SER A 233 -2.96 3.31 -1.09
N LEU A 234 -1.83 3.42 -0.37
CA LEU A 234 -1.81 3.57 1.08
C LEU A 234 -2.39 4.92 1.51
N GLN A 235 -1.99 5.99 0.83
CA GLN A 235 -2.47 7.34 1.10
C GLN A 235 -3.99 7.44 0.90
N ARG A 236 -4.50 6.86 -0.19
CA ARG A 236 -5.93 6.81 -0.46
C ARG A 236 -6.67 6.01 0.60
N GLN A 237 -6.14 4.86 1.02
CA GLN A 237 -6.76 4.11 2.11
C GLN A 237 -6.77 4.91 3.41
N TRP A 238 -5.69 5.61 3.74
CA TRP A 238 -5.64 6.45 4.93
C TRP A 238 -6.73 7.53 4.90
N LEU A 239 -6.96 8.18 3.76
CA LEU A 239 -8.03 9.18 3.62
C LEU A 239 -9.45 8.61 3.62
N THR A 240 -9.65 7.33 3.26
CA THR A 240 -10.99 6.75 3.09
C THR A 240 -11.38 5.71 4.13
N SER A 241 -10.55 5.47 5.16
CA SER A 241 -10.81 4.45 6.19
C SER A 241 -11.00 5.01 7.60
N GLY A 242 -11.38 6.29 7.71
CA GLY A 242 -11.83 6.89 8.98
C GLY A 242 -13.11 6.25 9.53
N THR A 243 -13.46 6.58 10.78
CA THR A 243 -14.69 6.09 11.44
C THR A 243 -15.94 6.88 11.05
N GLY A 244 -15.77 8.05 10.44
CA GLY A 244 -16.88 8.84 9.93
C GLY A 244 -17.63 8.04 8.87
N LYS A 245 -18.94 8.32 8.74
CA LYS A 245 -19.65 7.91 7.51
C LYS A 245 -18.79 8.39 6.35
N PRO A 246 -18.56 7.57 5.30
CA PRO A 246 -17.91 8.08 4.11
C PRO A 246 -18.63 9.38 3.79
N VAL A 247 -17.89 10.50 3.71
CA VAL A 247 -18.44 11.73 3.12
C VAL A 247 -18.87 11.25 1.77
N SER A 248 -20.16 10.95 1.68
CA SER A 248 -20.77 10.50 0.47
C SER A 248 -20.37 11.54 -0.55
N SER A 249 -20.08 11.06 -1.73
CA SER A 249 -20.00 11.81 -2.96
C SER A 249 -21.29 12.62 -3.20
N THR A 250 -21.63 13.53 -2.28
CA THR A 250 -22.77 14.45 -2.25
C THR A 250 -22.27 15.84 -2.65
N THR A 251 -21.24 15.92 -3.49
CA THR A 251 -20.72 17.24 -3.90
C THR A 251 -20.14 17.27 -5.31
N LEU A 252 -20.45 16.26 -6.14
CA LEU A 252 -20.19 16.34 -7.60
C LEU A 252 -21.30 15.72 -8.47
N ARG A 253 -22.42 15.29 -7.88
CA ARG A 253 -23.64 14.92 -8.64
C ARG A 253 -24.84 15.83 -8.41
N ASP A 254 -24.80 16.72 -7.42
CA ASP A 254 -25.84 17.73 -7.23
C ASP A 254 -25.60 19.00 -8.09
N CYS A 255 -24.76 18.90 -9.13
CA CYS A 255 -24.78 19.84 -10.27
C CYS A 255 -25.70 19.34 -11.41
N GLU A 256 -26.53 18.32 -11.17
CA GLU A 256 -27.71 18.07 -12.00
C GLU A 256 -28.79 19.11 -11.64
N VAL A 257 -28.76 20.21 -12.40
CA VAL A 257 -29.95 20.94 -12.87
C VAL A 257 -30.99 21.23 -11.77
N HIS A 258 -30.74 22.29 -11.00
CA HIS A 258 -31.86 23.16 -10.66
C HIS A 258 -32.27 23.84 -11.97
N GLU A 259 -33.15 23.18 -12.74
CA GLU A 259 -34.00 23.86 -13.71
C GLU A 259 -34.80 24.84 -12.87
N VAL A 260 -34.40 26.11 -12.95
CA VAL A 260 -35.16 27.21 -12.39
C VAL A 260 -36.44 27.27 -13.19
N ASP A 261 -37.47 26.64 -12.64
CA ASP A 261 -38.85 26.77 -13.08
C ASP A 261 -39.19 28.27 -13.03
N SER A 262 -39.10 28.92 -14.18
CA SER A 262 -39.12 30.39 -14.34
C SER A 262 -40.54 30.96 -14.32
N ASP A 263 -41.55 30.15 -13.97
CA ASP A 263 -42.96 30.51 -14.09
C ASP A 263 -43.64 30.88 -12.77
N LYS A 264 -42.97 31.67 -11.91
CA LYS A 264 -43.65 32.44 -10.85
C LYS A 264 -43.01 33.82 -10.64
N ILE A 265 -43.05 34.65 -11.68
CA ILE A 265 -42.96 36.10 -11.53
C ILE A 265 -44.38 36.62 -11.27
N SER A 266 -44.72 36.81 -9.99
CA SER A 266 -45.81 37.71 -9.58
C SER A 266 -45.20 39.05 -9.18
N PRO A 267 -45.58 40.18 -9.81
CA PRO A 267 -45.06 41.48 -9.42
C PRO A 267 -45.71 41.91 -8.10
N THR A 268 -44.90 42.15 -7.08
CA THR A 268 -45.31 42.96 -5.92
C THR A 268 -44.50 44.26 -5.95
N PRO A 269 -45.17 45.42 -5.85
CA PRO A 269 -44.52 46.71 -5.90
C PRO A 269 -43.89 47.08 -4.55
N ASP A 270 -42.68 47.60 -4.64
CA ASP A 270 -42.05 48.68 -3.89
C ASP A 270 -42.67 49.09 -2.54
N ALA A 271 -41.90 48.92 -1.46
CA ALA A 271 -41.84 49.89 -0.36
C ALA A 271 -40.61 49.65 0.55
N GLU A 272 -39.65 50.54 0.37
CA GLU A 272 -38.93 51.29 1.43
C GLU A 272 -38.00 50.63 2.46
N ALA A 273 -36.90 51.40 2.67
CA ALA A 273 -36.19 51.65 3.91
C ALA A 273 -35.26 50.54 4.44
N SER A 274 -33.97 50.62 4.10
CA SER A 274 -32.94 51.32 4.88
C SER A 274 -32.63 50.65 6.24
N HIS A 275 -31.52 49.91 6.28
CA HIS A 275 -30.67 50.00 7.46
C HIS A 275 -29.20 49.71 7.12
N VAL A 276 -28.44 50.80 7.21
CA VAL A 276 -26.99 50.83 7.39
C VAL A 276 -26.65 50.09 8.69
N SER A 277 -25.66 49.20 8.66
CA SER A 277 -24.85 48.93 9.85
C SER A 277 -23.45 48.49 9.47
N GLN A 278 -22.51 49.09 10.18
CA GLN A 278 -21.11 49.27 9.88
C GLN A 278 -20.27 47.99 10.02
N MET A 279 -19.26 47.85 9.16
CA MET A 279 -18.07 47.05 9.43
C MET A 279 -17.17 47.79 10.43
N PRO A 280 -16.67 47.14 11.50
CA PRO A 280 -15.43 47.55 12.12
C PRO A 280 -14.26 46.82 11.44
N ALA A 281 -13.36 47.62 10.89
CA ALA A 281 -12.00 47.22 10.60
C ALA A 281 -11.29 46.80 11.90
N VAL A 282 -10.64 45.64 11.90
CA VAL A 282 -9.70 45.27 12.96
C VAL A 282 -8.30 45.24 12.39
N SER A 283 -7.47 45.95 13.15
CA SER A 283 -6.10 46.38 12.92
C SER A 283 -5.09 45.26 12.74
N LYS A 284 -4.03 45.64 12.03
CA LYS A 284 -2.69 45.05 12.01
C LYS A 284 -2.03 45.02 13.39
N GLU A 285 -0.94 44.26 13.42
CA GLU A 285 0.19 44.20 14.36
C GLU A 285 0.10 43.10 15.43
N VAL A 286 1.04 42.14 15.40
CA VAL A 286 2.21 42.08 16.31
C VAL A 286 2.99 40.78 16.04
N LEU A 287 4.30 40.95 15.79
CA LEU A 287 5.45 40.00 15.79
C LEU A 287 5.53 38.88 14.73
#